data_AF-A0A450VYR4-F1
#
_entry.id   AF-A0A450VYR4-F1
#
_cell.length_a   1.000
_cell.length_b   1.000
_cell.length_c   1.000
_cell.angle_alpha   90.00
_cell.angle_beta   90.00
_cell.angle_gamma   90.00
#
_symmetry.space_group_name_H-M   'P 1'
#
loop_
_entity.id
_entity.type
_entity.pdbx_description
1 polymer ?
#
loop_
_entity_poly.entity_id
_entity_poly.type
_entity_poly.pdbx_seq_one_letter_code
_entity_poly.pdbx_strand_id
1 'polypeptide(L)' 'PNSVSIEERPAIVACHERLGDWELDTIIGKGHKQAIVSLTERTSRLSLISKVRTKGADEVEEAVLG' A
#
# COMPACT_ATOMS: atom_id res chain seq x y z
N PRO A 1 -8.97 11.08 3.14
CA PRO A 1 -9.65 11.61 4.35
C PRO A 1 -9.43 10.80 5.64
N ASN A 2 -9.15 9.49 5.55
CA ASN A 2 -8.99 8.61 6.72
C ASN A 2 -7.54 8.25 7.07
N SER A 3 -6.57 9.09 6.70
CA SER A 3 -5.17 8.87 7.04
C SER A 3 -4.93 9.24 8.51
N VAL A 4 -4.79 8.22 9.36
CA VAL A 4 -4.35 8.38 10.75
C VAL A 4 -2.85 8.67 10.76
N SER A 5 -2.42 9.67 11.54
CA SER A 5 -0.99 9.98 11.71
C SER A 5 -0.23 8.74 12.19
N ILE A 6 1.05 8.61 11.81
CA ILE A 6 1.88 7.47 12.28
C ILE A 6 1.96 7.46 13.81
N GLU A 7 2.02 8.64 14.43
CA GLU A 7 2.09 8.81 15.89
C GLU A 7 0.79 8.40 16.60
N GLU A 8 -0.34 8.40 15.89
CA GLU A 8 -1.66 8.04 16.42
C GLU A 8 -2.01 6.57 16.18
N ARG A 9 -1.13 5.81 15.51
CA ARG A 9 -1.38 4.39 15.25
C ARG A 9 -1.36 3.59 16.56
N PRO A 10 -2.26 2.59 16.71
CA PRO A 10 -2.19 1.67 17.83
C PRO A 10 -0.82 1.02 17.95
N ALA A 11 -0.29 0.91 19.18
CA ALA A 11 1.04 0.34 19.43
C ALA A 11 1.24 -1.07 18.85
N ILE A 12 0.17 -1.86 18.77
CA ILE A 12 0.16 -3.20 18.17
C ILE A 12 0.67 -3.23 16.71
N VAL A 13 0.50 -2.13 15.96
CA VAL A 13 1.00 -1.99 14.59
C VAL A 13 2.53 -1.99 14.55
N ALA A 14 3.19 -1.47 15.59
CA ALA A 14 4.65 -1.48 15.71
C ALA A 14 5.19 -2.84 16.16
N CYS A 15 4.40 -3.62 16.90
CA CYS A 15 4.78 -4.94 17.40
C CYS A 15 4.83 -6.02 16.31
N HIS A 16 4.14 -5.83 15.17
CA HIS A 16 4.02 -6.82 14.07
C HIS A 16 3.43 -8.15 14.55
N GLU A 17 2.49 -8.13 15.50
CA GLU A 17 1.93 -9.35 16.12
C GLU A 17 0.55 -9.76 15.57
N ARG A 18 -0.10 -8.92 14.77
CA ARG A 18 -1.43 -9.22 14.19
C ARG A 18 -1.42 -9.15 12.68
N LEU A 19 -2.18 -10.05 12.07
CA LEU A 19 -2.44 -10.00 10.63
C LEU A 19 -3.42 -8.88 10.29
N GLY A 20 -3.22 -8.27 9.12
CA GLY A 20 -4.13 -7.29 8.54
C GLY A 20 -3.65 -5.85 8.60
N ASP A 21 -2.45 -5.61 9.14
CA ASP A 21 -1.78 -4.32 9.01
C ASP A 21 -1.02 -4.29 7.68
N TRP A 22 -1.62 -3.68 6.66
CA TRP A 22 -1.07 -3.56 5.31
C TRP A 22 -0.38 -2.21 5.08
N GLU A 23 0.79 -2.24 4.46
CA GLU A 23 1.49 -1.08 3.91
C GLU A 23 1.30 -1.05 2.40
N LEU A 24 0.95 0.11 1.85
CA LEU A 24 0.79 0.31 0.41
C LEU A 24 1.80 1.35 -0.07
N ASP A 25 2.63 0.94 -1.03
CA ASP A 25 3.56 1.82 -1.73
C ASP A 25 3.18 1.96 -3.20
N THR A 26 3.60 3.07 -3.81
CA THR A 26 3.47 3.29 -5.25
C THR A 26 4.81 3.70 -5.84
N ILE A 27 5.37 2.84 -6.68
CA ILE A 27 6.62 3.08 -7.39
C ILE A 27 6.30 3.74 -8.73
N ILE A 28 6.86 4.91 -8.97
CA ILE A 28 6.65 5.68 -10.19
C ILE A 28 7.78 5.41 -11.19
N GLY A 29 7.42 4.90 -12.36
CA GLY A 29 8.35 4.69 -13.46
C GLY A 29 8.85 6.00 -14.08
N LYS A 30 9.99 5.93 -14.76
CA LYS A 30 10.63 7.07 -15.44
C LYS A 30 9.64 7.82 -16.35
N GLY A 31 9.61 9.14 -16.22
CA GLY A 31 8.74 10.00 -17.02
C GLY A 31 7.25 9.88 -16.68
N HIS A 32 6.90 9.31 -15.51
CA HIS A 32 5.51 9.16 -15.03
C HIS A 32 4.59 8.37 -15.96
N LYS A 33 5.14 7.53 -16.85
CA LYS A 33 4.38 6.78 -17.87
C LYS A 33 3.82 5.44 -17.38
N GLN A 34 4.28 4.96 -16.23
CA GLN A 34 3.88 3.70 -15.62
C GLN A 34 4.07 3.80 -14.12
N ALA A 35 3.30 3.00 -13.37
CA ALA A 35 3.52 2.84 -11.95
C ALA A 35 3.27 1.39 -11.52
N ILE A 36 3.80 1.05 -10.36
CA ILE A 36 3.59 -0.24 -9.70
C ILE A 36 3.04 0.06 -8.32
N VAL A 37 1.98 -0.63 -7.93
CA VAL A 37 1.46 -0.63 -6.57
C VAL A 37 1.92 -1.90 -5.89
N SER A 38 2.39 -1.78 -4.66
CA SER A 38 2.74 -2.93 -3.82
C SER A 38 2.02 -2.83 -2.48
N LEU A 39 1.38 -3.91 -2.07
CA LEU A 39 0.76 -4.08 -0.76
C LEU A 39 1.55 -5.12 0.01
N THR A 40 2.04 -4.76 1.20
CA THR A 40 2.81 -5.66 2.05
C THR A 40 2.13 -5.80 3.40
N GLU A 41 1.80 -7.03 3.78
CA GLU A 41 1.30 -7.36 5.11
C GLU A 41 2.50 -7.43 6.07
N ARG A 42 2.47 -6.64 7.15
CA ARG A 42 3.69 -6.36 7.96
C ARG A 42 4.17 -7.56 8.78
N THR A 43 3.26 -8.42 9.22
CA THR A 43 3.57 -9.57 10.09
C THR A 43 4.06 -10.78 9.31
N SER A 44 3.29 -11.23 8.32
CA SER A 44 3.57 -12.35 7.43
C SER A 44 4.57 -12.04 6.32
N ARG A 45 4.79 -10.75 6.02
CA ARG A 45 5.60 -10.27 4.88
C ARG A 45 5.09 -10.73 3.53
N LEU A 46 3.81 -11.08 3.42
CA LEU A 46 3.16 -11.32 2.14
C LEU A 46 3.10 -10.01 1.35
N SER A 47 3.64 -10.03 0.12
CA SER A 47 3.58 -8.89 -0.79
C SER A 47 2.76 -9.22 -2.03
N LEU A 48 1.78 -8.37 -2.32
CA LEU A 48 1.02 -8.35 -3.58
C LEU A 48 1.49 -7.16 -4.40
N ILE A 49 1.73 -7.38 -5.69
CA ILE A 49 2.28 -6.35 -6.59
C ILE A 49 1.44 -6.32 -7.86
N SER A 50 1.02 -5.12 -8.28
CA SER A 50 0.28 -4.91 -9.52
C SER A 50 0.85 -3.74 -10.31
N LYS A 51 0.88 -3.88 -11.64
CA LYS A 51 1.29 -2.79 -12.54
C LYS A 51 0.07 -1.96 -12.91
N VAL A 52 0.14 -0.66 -12.68
CA VAL A 52 -0.91 0.30 -13.03
C VAL A 52 -0.42 1.24 -14.14
N ARG A 53 -1.34 1.77 -14.94
CA ARG A 53 -0.97 2.68 -16.04
C ARG A 53 -0.47 4.00 -15.50
N THR A 54 -1.09 4.50 -14.44
CA THR A 54 -0.77 5.77 -13.81
C THR A 54 -0.87 5.67 -12.29
N LYS A 55 -0.40 6.69 -11.57
CA LYS A 55 -0.58 6.83 -10.11
C LYS A 55 -1.92 7.47 -9.70
N GLY A 56 -2.88 7.52 -10.62
CA GLY A 56 -4.21 8.08 -10.35
C GLY A 56 -4.94 7.24 -9.31
N ALA A 57 -5.76 7.89 -8.47
CA ALA A 57 -6.49 7.22 -7.40
C ALA A 57 -7.36 6.08 -7.94
N ASP A 58 -8.10 6.31 -9.03
CA ASP A 58 -9.01 5.33 -9.63
C ASP A 58 -8.27 4.06 -10.09
N GLU A 59 -7.12 4.21 -10.75
CA GLU A 59 -6.31 3.08 -11.23
C GLU A 59 -5.67 2.30 -10.06
N VAL A 60 -5.30 3.00 -8.99
CA VAL A 60 -4.77 2.37 -7.77
C VAL A 60 -5.89 1.65 -7.01
N GLU A 61 -7.08 2.24 -6.94
CA GLU A 61 -8.26 1.65 -6.28
C GLU A 61 -8.68 0.35 -6.98
N GLU A 62 -8.82 0.37 -8.31
CA GLU A 62 -9.11 -0.83 -9.11
C GLU A 62 -8.06 -1.93 -8.86
N ALA A 63 -6.78 -1.57 -8.79
CA ALA A 63 -5.71 -2.55 -8.56
C ALA A 63 -5.70 -3.14 -7.13
N VAL A 64 -6.34 -2.47 -6.17
CA VAL A 64 -6.34 -2.85 -4.75
C VAL A 64 -7.64 -3.55 -4.35
N LEU A 65 -8.78 -3.12 -4.90
CA LEU A 65 -10.12 -3.55 -4.51
C LEU A 65 -10.87 -4.31 -5.61
N GLY A 66 -10.42 -4.21 -6.87
CA GLY A 66 -11.04 -4.83 -8.04
C GLY A 66 -10.75 -6.31 -8.21
#